data_AF-A0A943P9R0-F1
#
_entry.id   AF-A0A943P9R0-F1
#
_cell.length_a   1.000
_cell.length_b   1.000
_cell.length_c   1.000
_cell.angle_alpha   90.00
_cell.angle_beta   90.00
_cell.angle_gamma   90.00
#
_symmetry.space_group_name_H-M   'P 1'
#
loop_
_entity.id
_entity.type
_entity.pdbx_description
1 polymer ?
#
loop_
_entity_poly.entity_id
_entity_poly.type
_entity_poly.pdbx_seq_one_letter_code
_entity_poly.pdbx_strand_id
1 'polypeptide(L)'
;MFNIDRNILETNSRRWNYKELTELISEAEKRLNEVAVRSSEKNYQSLLIDFFGKAILYSKEILTILYDGYPDGAMSLARELFENSVTLSFIERHKNDDTLLERYFDSIELSSLSDSIKLLLFLRDGASDKKTITDLTDMIDRKKRSHAAIIQKYTSNSITVFRKYWWIGDILEEKDKNFYGILKNTVWDKTIFKHIYNMSKHNGHSTIDNLNSNDVAISANPSTEGFQLPLCFTISSFQNICKIVFINDEINFSDIDNRLNKITKPMFSEIWK
;
A
#
# COMPACT_ATOMS: atom_id res chain seq x y z
N MET A 1 25.49 3.10 12.72
CA MET A 1 24.22 2.51 13.20
C MET A 1 23.59 3.53 14.13
N PHE A 2 22.39 4.01 13.85
CA PHE A 2 21.69 4.94 14.75
C PHE A 2 21.45 4.20 16.08
N ASN A 3 21.90 4.76 17.20
CA ASN A 3 21.70 4.16 18.51
C ASN A 3 20.33 4.62 19.01
N ILE A 4 19.31 3.77 18.88
CA ILE A 4 17.95 4.08 19.31
C ILE A 4 17.86 3.84 20.83
N ASP A 5 17.35 4.83 21.56
CA ASP A 5 17.16 4.71 23.00
C ASP A 5 16.17 3.59 23.33
N ARG A 6 16.58 2.63 24.16
CA ARG A 6 15.71 1.53 24.61
C ARG A 6 14.45 2.02 25.31
N ASN A 7 14.51 3.17 25.98
CA ASN A 7 13.34 3.77 26.62
C ASN A 7 12.29 4.19 25.58
N ILE A 8 12.71 4.66 24.40
CA ILE A 8 11.80 5.00 23.29
C ILE A 8 11.10 3.73 22.82
N LEU A 9 11.86 2.65 22.59
CA LEU A 9 11.31 1.36 22.16
C LEU A 9 10.27 0.81 23.15
N GLU A 10 10.61 0.79 24.45
CA GLU A 10 9.71 0.30 25.50
C GLU A 10 8.45 1.18 25.66
N THR A 11 8.62 2.51 25.60
CA THR A 11 7.50 3.46 25.69
C THR A 11 6.57 3.29 24.51
N ASN A 12 7.12 3.22 23.29
CA ASN A 12 6.33 3.05 22.07
C ASN A 12 5.58 1.72 22.06
N SER A 13 6.24 0.63 22.47
CA SER A 13 5.63 -0.71 22.60
C SER A 13 4.37 -0.71 23.47
N ARG A 14 4.43 -0.03 24.62
CA ARG A 14 3.30 0.04 25.55
C ARG A 14 2.22 1.03 25.09
N ARG A 15 2.60 2.25 24.68
CA ARG A 15 1.65 3.31 24.29
C ARG A 15 0.82 2.90 23.08
N TRP A 16 1.44 2.26 22.09
CA TRP A 16 0.81 1.98 20.79
C TRP A 16 0.36 0.52 20.61
N ASN A 17 0.38 -0.29 21.66
CA ASN A 17 -0.06 -1.69 21.66
C ASN A 17 0.60 -2.55 20.56
N TYR A 18 1.89 -2.33 20.27
CA TYR A 18 2.56 -3.00 19.14
C TYR A 18 2.52 -4.52 19.21
N LYS A 19 2.67 -5.07 20.42
CA LYS A 19 2.57 -6.51 20.63
C LYS A 19 1.22 -7.04 20.12
N GLU A 20 0.12 -6.44 20.57
CA GLU A 20 -1.22 -6.88 20.16
C GLU A 20 -1.48 -6.64 18.67
N LEU A 21 -1.05 -5.51 18.11
CA LEU A 21 -1.18 -5.23 16.68
C LEU A 21 -0.43 -6.26 15.83
N THR A 22 0.78 -6.63 16.23
CA THR A 22 1.60 -7.62 15.53
C THR A 22 0.95 -9.00 15.59
N GLU A 23 0.43 -9.39 16.77
CA GLU A 23 -0.31 -10.64 16.95
C GLU A 23 -1.56 -10.69 16.06
N LEU A 24 -2.35 -9.62 15.99
CA LEU A 24 -3.55 -9.54 15.16
C LEU A 24 -3.25 -9.65 13.66
N ILE A 25 -2.17 -9.00 13.20
CA ILE A 25 -1.70 -9.10 11.81
C ILE A 25 -1.27 -10.52 11.48
N SER A 26 -0.48 -11.15 12.36
CA SER A 26 -0.05 -12.54 12.21
C SER A 26 -1.22 -13.53 12.26
N GLU A 27 -2.23 -13.26 13.08
CA GLU A 27 -3.44 -14.07 13.16
C GLU A 27 -4.25 -14.00 11.85
N ALA A 28 -4.44 -12.80 11.29
CA ALA A 28 -5.08 -12.64 9.99
C ALA A 28 -4.29 -13.34 8.87
N GLU A 29 -2.96 -13.20 8.86
CA GLU A 29 -2.08 -13.89 7.91
C GLU A 29 -2.25 -15.41 7.98
N LYS A 30 -2.29 -15.96 9.19
CA LYS A 30 -2.51 -17.39 9.41
C LYS A 30 -3.84 -17.86 8.85
N ARG A 31 -4.94 -17.13 9.15
CA ARG A 31 -6.29 -17.49 8.68
C ARG A 31 -6.40 -17.53 7.16
N LEU A 32 -5.84 -16.53 6.47
CA LEU A 32 -5.86 -16.56 5.00
C LEU A 32 -5.02 -17.73 4.46
N ASN A 33 -3.84 -17.99 5.05
CA ASN A 33 -2.99 -19.10 4.62
C ASN A 33 -3.64 -20.48 4.78
N GLU A 34 -4.58 -20.65 5.70
CA GLU A 34 -5.32 -21.90 5.90
C GLU A 34 -6.30 -22.21 4.75
N VAL A 35 -6.77 -21.18 4.04
CA VAL A 35 -7.77 -21.34 2.96
C VAL A 35 -7.25 -20.93 1.58
N ALA A 36 -6.14 -20.21 1.50
CA ALA A 36 -5.60 -19.68 0.26
C ALA A 36 -5.12 -20.81 -0.67
N VAL A 37 -5.82 -20.97 -1.79
CA VAL A 37 -5.36 -21.79 -2.90
C VAL A 37 -4.37 -20.98 -3.72
N ARG A 38 -3.09 -21.38 -3.68
CA ARG A 38 -2.06 -20.77 -4.53
C ARG A 38 -2.32 -21.14 -5.99
N SER A 39 -2.70 -20.15 -6.79
CA SER A 39 -2.85 -20.28 -8.24
C SER A 39 -2.01 -19.23 -8.95
N SER A 40 -1.44 -19.60 -10.10
CA SER A 40 -0.77 -18.67 -11.01
C SER A 40 -1.75 -17.99 -11.98
N GLU A 41 -3.05 -18.29 -11.86
CA GLU A 41 -4.07 -17.67 -12.68
C GLU A 41 -4.28 -16.20 -12.31
N LYS A 42 -4.46 -15.36 -13.32
CA LYS A 42 -4.82 -13.94 -13.18
C LYS A 42 -6.34 -13.81 -13.00
N ASN A 43 -6.85 -14.14 -11.82
CA ASN A 43 -8.27 -14.13 -11.49
C ASN A 43 -8.54 -13.26 -10.25
N TYR A 44 -9.83 -13.10 -9.89
CA TYR A 44 -10.19 -12.20 -8.80
C TYR A 44 -9.60 -12.67 -7.46
N GLN A 45 -9.53 -13.99 -7.26
CA GLN A 45 -8.96 -14.57 -6.06
C GLN A 45 -7.46 -14.28 -5.91
N SER A 46 -6.68 -14.40 -6.99
CA SER A 46 -5.25 -14.07 -6.93
C SER A 46 -5.01 -12.58 -6.68
N LEU A 47 -5.88 -11.70 -7.20
CA LEU A 47 -5.88 -10.28 -6.87
C LEU A 47 -6.09 -10.05 -5.36
N LEU A 48 -7.10 -10.68 -4.76
CA LEU A 48 -7.38 -10.55 -3.32
C LEU A 48 -6.18 -10.98 -2.47
N ILE A 49 -5.56 -12.12 -2.83
CA ILE A 49 -4.36 -12.63 -2.16
C ILE A 49 -3.19 -11.65 -2.30
N ASP A 50 -2.97 -11.07 -3.49
CA ASP A 50 -1.90 -10.10 -3.72
C ASP A 50 -2.07 -8.83 -2.88
N PHE A 51 -3.28 -8.27 -2.82
CA PHE A 51 -3.56 -7.08 -1.99
C PHE A 51 -3.42 -7.38 -0.50
N PHE A 52 -3.89 -8.55 -0.05
CA PHE A 52 -3.72 -8.97 1.33
C PHE A 52 -2.25 -9.17 1.69
N GLY A 53 -1.48 -9.85 0.84
CA GLY A 53 -0.06 -10.07 1.04
C GLY A 53 0.71 -8.75 1.16
N LYS A 54 0.43 -7.78 0.29
CA LYS A 54 0.95 -6.41 0.40
C LYS A 54 0.53 -5.75 1.71
N ALA A 55 -0.73 -5.92 2.12
CA ALA A 55 -1.24 -5.32 3.35
C ALA A 55 -0.51 -5.85 4.60
N ILE A 56 -0.26 -7.16 4.66
CA ILE A 56 0.55 -7.78 5.72
C ILE A 56 1.98 -7.25 5.70
N LEU A 57 2.63 -7.23 4.53
CA LEU A 57 4.00 -6.76 4.38
C LEU A 57 4.14 -5.31 4.85
N TYR A 58 3.35 -4.40 4.29
CA TYR A 58 3.39 -2.99 4.67
C TYR A 58 3.07 -2.79 6.14
N SER A 59 2.07 -3.48 6.68
CA SER A 59 1.73 -3.32 8.11
C SER A 59 2.90 -3.74 9.01
N LYS A 60 3.58 -4.86 8.70
CA LYS A 60 4.76 -5.29 9.45
C LYS A 60 5.90 -4.27 9.34
N GLU A 61 6.22 -3.81 8.13
CA GLU A 61 7.28 -2.80 7.91
C GLU A 61 6.97 -1.48 8.64
N ILE A 62 5.73 -1.01 8.56
CA ILE A 62 5.29 0.21 9.24
C ILE A 62 5.44 0.07 10.76
N LEU A 63 4.96 -1.03 11.34
CA LEU A 63 5.07 -1.25 12.79
C LEU A 63 6.53 -1.37 13.24
N THR A 64 7.40 -2.00 12.44
CA THR A 64 8.84 -2.06 12.72
C THR A 64 9.47 -0.67 12.70
N ILE A 65 9.23 0.12 11.65
CA ILE A 65 9.80 1.47 11.51
C ILE A 65 9.28 2.41 12.61
N LEU A 66 8.00 2.30 12.97
CA LEU A 66 7.44 3.06 14.08
C LEU A 66 8.01 2.60 15.42
N TYR A 67 8.15 1.30 15.66
CA TYR A 67 8.79 0.78 16.88
C TYR A 67 10.15 1.45 17.12
N ASP A 68 10.94 1.57 16.05
CA ASP A 68 12.26 2.19 16.04
C ASP A 68 12.29 3.73 16.10
N GLY A 69 11.13 4.39 16.14
CA GLY A 69 11.06 5.83 16.37
C GLY A 69 10.85 6.69 15.13
N TYR A 70 10.55 6.11 13.96
CA TYR A 70 10.61 6.83 12.67
C TYR A 70 9.23 7.04 12.01
N PRO A 71 8.38 7.95 12.54
CA PRO A 71 7.02 8.16 12.05
C PRO A 71 6.93 8.65 10.60
N ASP A 72 7.90 9.43 10.10
CA ASP A 72 7.87 9.95 8.73
C ASP A 72 8.09 8.84 7.68
N GLY A 73 9.03 7.94 7.94
CA GLY A 73 9.28 6.76 7.10
C GLY A 73 8.06 5.83 7.09
N ALA A 74 7.50 5.60 8.27
CA ALA A 74 6.27 4.84 8.44
C ALA A 74 5.07 5.48 7.73
N MET A 75 4.94 6.81 7.77
CA MET A 75 3.85 7.52 7.08
C MET A 75 3.92 7.32 5.57
N SER A 76 5.12 7.30 5.00
CA SER A 76 5.29 7.06 3.56
C SER A 76 4.77 5.69 3.14
N LEU A 77 5.09 4.64 3.90
CA LEU A 77 4.55 3.30 3.68
C LEU A 77 3.05 3.20 3.98
N ALA A 78 2.57 3.90 5.02
CA ALA A 78 1.15 3.92 5.37
C ALA A 78 0.28 4.53 4.27
N ARG A 79 0.82 5.52 3.52
CA ARG A 79 0.15 6.05 2.31
C ARG A 79 0.06 5.01 1.20
N GLU A 80 1.14 4.29 0.93
CA GLU A 80 1.12 3.22 -0.09
C GLU A 80 0.10 2.14 0.28
N LEU A 81 0.03 1.75 1.55
CA LEU A 81 -0.99 0.82 2.04
C LEU A 81 -2.41 1.38 1.88
N PHE A 82 -2.61 2.68 2.13
CA PHE A 82 -3.89 3.34 1.89
C PHE A 82 -4.28 3.39 0.41
N GLU A 83 -3.34 3.72 -0.49
CA GLU A 83 -3.57 3.70 -1.93
C GLU A 83 -3.95 2.31 -2.43
N ASN A 84 -3.32 1.26 -1.87
CA ASN A 84 -3.69 -0.13 -2.12
C ASN A 84 -5.12 -0.41 -1.63
N SER A 85 -5.48 0.03 -0.42
CA SER A 85 -6.83 -0.15 0.13
C SER A 85 -7.91 0.56 -0.70
N VAL A 86 -7.63 1.78 -1.17
CA VAL A 86 -8.51 2.54 -2.08
C VAL A 86 -8.64 1.81 -3.43
N THR A 87 -7.54 1.36 -4.01
CA THR A 87 -7.55 0.64 -5.29
C THR A 87 -8.36 -0.64 -5.19
N LEU A 88 -8.16 -1.45 -4.14
CA LEU A 88 -8.95 -2.67 -3.92
C LEU A 88 -10.43 -2.36 -3.73
N SER A 89 -10.77 -1.33 -2.95
CA SER A 89 -12.16 -0.92 -2.72
C SER A 89 -12.86 -0.53 -4.02
N PHE A 90 -12.13 0.12 -4.94
CA PHE A 90 -12.65 0.45 -6.26
C PHE A 90 -12.88 -0.80 -7.10
N ILE A 91 -11.90 -1.71 -7.17
CA ILE A 91 -12.05 -2.95 -7.92
C ILE A 91 -13.20 -3.79 -7.37
N GLU A 92 -13.32 -3.97 -6.05
CA GLU A 92 -14.41 -4.71 -5.40
C GLU A 92 -15.78 -4.11 -5.77
N ARG A 93 -15.92 -2.78 -5.77
CA ARG A 93 -17.17 -2.11 -6.18
C ARG A 93 -17.54 -2.37 -7.63
N HIS A 94 -16.54 -2.60 -8.49
CA HIS A 94 -16.68 -2.78 -9.92
C HIS A 94 -16.34 -4.20 -10.39
N LYS A 95 -16.36 -5.19 -9.48
CA LYS A 95 -15.90 -6.57 -9.76
C LYS A 95 -16.71 -7.32 -10.82
N ASN A 96 -17.91 -6.81 -11.15
CA ASN A 96 -18.77 -7.33 -12.21
C ASN A 96 -18.42 -6.78 -13.61
N ASP A 97 -17.44 -5.88 -13.74
CA ASP A 97 -16.86 -5.55 -15.04
C ASP A 97 -15.90 -6.67 -15.45
N ASP A 98 -16.32 -7.47 -16.44
CA ASP A 98 -15.60 -8.65 -16.93
C ASP A 98 -14.18 -8.35 -17.46
N THR A 99 -13.90 -7.09 -17.75
CA THR A 99 -12.65 -6.67 -18.40
C THR A 99 -11.76 -5.81 -17.49
N LEU A 100 -12.29 -5.31 -16.36
CA LEU A 100 -11.54 -4.48 -15.42
C LEU A 100 -10.33 -5.20 -14.85
N LEU A 101 -10.54 -6.43 -14.38
CA LEU A 101 -9.49 -7.23 -13.74
C LEU A 101 -8.35 -7.54 -14.72
N GLU A 102 -8.70 -7.89 -15.95
CA GLU A 102 -7.74 -8.18 -17.00
C GLU A 102 -6.90 -6.92 -17.33
N ARG A 103 -7.56 -5.76 -17.52
CA ARG A 103 -6.88 -4.48 -17.71
C ARG A 103 -5.96 -4.14 -16.54
N TYR A 104 -6.39 -4.40 -15.31
CA TYR A 104 -5.59 -4.14 -14.12
C TYR A 104 -4.29 -4.97 -14.11
N PHE A 105 -4.39 -6.29 -14.33
CA PHE A 105 -3.21 -7.14 -14.42
C PHE A 105 -2.29 -6.77 -15.60
N ASP A 106 -2.86 -6.44 -16.76
CA ASP A 106 -2.09 -5.97 -17.92
C ASP A 106 -1.34 -4.67 -17.59
N SER A 107 -1.94 -3.77 -16.82
CA SER A 107 -1.29 -2.52 -16.40
C SER A 107 -0.08 -2.74 -15.47
N ILE A 108 -0.15 -3.75 -14.61
CA ILE A 108 0.97 -4.17 -13.75
C ILE A 108 2.09 -4.72 -14.62
N GLU A 109 1.76 -5.58 -15.58
CA GLU A 109 2.75 -6.21 -16.45
C GLU A 109 3.49 -5.17 -17.31
N LEU A 110 2.76 -4.21 -17.88
CA LEU A 110 3.33 -3.07 -18.61
C LEU A 110 4.30 -2.27 -17.73
N SER A 111 3.90 -1.94 -16.50
CA SER A 111 4.73 -1.16 -15.57
C SER A 111 6.00 -1.93 -15.17
N SER A 112 5.89 -3.25 -14.97
CA SER A 112 6.99 -4.10 -14.53
C SER A 112 8.18 -4.15 -15.51
N LEU A 113 7.94 -3.95 -16.81
CA LEU A 113 9.02 -3.88 -17.81
C LEU A 113 9.86 -2.62 -17.60
N SER A 114 9.20 -1.46 -17.42
CA SER A 114 9.89 -0.19 -17.17
C SER A 114 10.78 -0.29 -15.93
N ASP A 115 10.28 -0.87 -14.85
CA ASP A 115 11.03 -1.01 -13.61
C ASP A 115 12.20 -2.00 -13.73
N SER A 116 12.02 -3.08 -14.50
CA SER A 116 13.10 -4.03 -14.79
C SER A 116 14.23 -3.37 -15.60
N ILE A 117 13.88 -2.51 -16.57
CA ILE A 117 14.86 -1.74 -17.36
C ILE A 117 15.62 -0.76 -16.46
N LYS A 118 14.92 0.00 -15.60
CA LYS A 118 15.57 0.91 -14.64
C LYS A 118 16.55 0.18 -13.72
N LEU A 119 16.15 -0.98 -13.20
CA LEU A 119 17.01 -1.82 -12.39
C LEU A 119 18.25 -2.27 -13.17
N LEU A 120 18.10 -2.73 -14.41
CA LEU A 120 19.23 -3.12 -15.26
C LEU A 120 20.23 -1.98 -15.46
N LEU A 121 19.74 -0.76 -15.71
CA LEU A 121 20.59 0.41 -15.87
C LEU A 121 21.37 0.71 -14.58
N PHE A 122 20.68 0.76 -13.44
CA PHE A 122 21.31 0.96 -12.13
C PHE A 122 22.39 -0.08 -11.82
N LEU A 123 22.12 -1.37 -12.08
CA LEU A 123 23.06 -2.45 -11.79
C LEU A 123 24.28 -2.46 -12.73
N ARG A 124 24.12 -2.01 -13.98
CA ARG A 124 25.25 -1.81 -14.91
C ARG A 124 26.18 -0.71 -14.44
N ASP A 125 25.63 0.36 -13.87
CA ASP A 125 26.40 1.49 -13.34
C ASP A 125 27.07 1.15 -12.00
N GLY A 126 26.44 0.29 -11.19
CA GLY A 126 26.86 -0.06 -9.81
C GLY A 126 27.79 -1.27 -9.65
N ALA A 127 28.41 -1.77 -10.73
CA ALA A 127 29.34 -2.91 -10.72
C ALA A 127 28.75 -4.27 -10.27
N SER A 128 27.60 -4.65 -10.84
CA SER A 128 27.06 -6.02 -10.68
C SER A 128 27.84 -7.06 -11.49
N ASP A 129 27.81 -8.32 -11.05
CA ASP A 129 28.47 -9.41 -11.79
C ASP A 129 27.79 -9.68 -13.15
N LYS A 130 28.58 -10.20 -14.10
CA LYS A 130 28.11 -10.42 -15.47
C LYS A 130 26.92 -11.39 -15.56
N LYS A 131 26.82 -12.37 -14.66
CA LYS A 131 25.73 -13.35 -14.67
C LYS A 131 24.42 -12.69 -14.28
N THR A 132 24.40 -11.91 -13.20
CA THR A 132 23.22 -11.12 -12.80
C THR A 132 22.72 -10.21 -13.92
N ILE A 133 23.64 -9.51 -14.60
CA ILE A 133 23.27 -8.65 -15.74
C ILE A 133 22.70 -9.46 -16.92
N THR A 134 23.25 -10.63 -17.20
CA THR A 134 22.80 -11.51 -18.29
C THR A 134 21.39 -12.06 -17.98
N ASP A 135 21.21 -12.64 -16.79
CA ASP A 135 19.93 -13.21 -16.34
C ASP A 135 18.81 -12.15 -16.37
N LEU A 136 19.11 -10.92 -15.95
CA LEU A 136 18.16 -9.81 -15.97
C LEU A 136 17.84 -9.34 -17.40
N THR A 137 18.83 -9.34 -18.30
CA THR A 137 18.64 -9.00 -19.71
C THR A 137 17.71 -10.02 -20.38
N ASP A 138 17.93 -11.31 -20.16
CA ASP A 138 17.08 -12.38 -20.69
C ASP A 138 15.64 -12.29 -20.19
N MET A 139 15.46 -11.96 -18.90
CA MET A 139 14.14 -11.72 -18.31
C MET A 139 13.45 -10.53 -18.97
N ILE A 140 14.17 -9.41 -19.20
CA ILE A 140 13.64 -8.22 -19.88
C ILE A 140 13.19 -8.57 -21.30
N ASP A 141 13.95 -9.36 -22.04
CA ASP A 141 13.57 -9.75 -23.40
C ASP A 141 12.35 -10.67 -23.45
N ARG A 142 12.11 -11.49 -22.42
CA ARG A 142 10.83 -12.20 -22.24
C ARG A 142 9.69 -11.20 -21.97
N LYS A 143 9.88 -10.24 -21.06
CA LYS A 143 8.87 -9.21 -20.74
C LYS A 143 8.53 -8.33 -21.93
N LYS A 144 9.49 -7.98 -22.80
CA LYS A 144 9.25 -7.22 -24.04
C LYS A 144 8.26 -7.92 -24.97
N ARG A 145 8.31 -9.26 -25.06
CA ARG A 145 7.38 -10.03 -25.88
C ARG A 145 5.96 -9.93 -25.34
N SER A 146 5.77 -10.15 -24.04
CA SER A 146 4.46 -9.97 -23.41
C SER A 146 3.94 -8.53 -23.53
N HIS A 147 4.83 -7.55 -23.32
CA HIS A 147 4.49 -6.13 -23.47
C HIS A 147 4.02 -5.79 -24.88
N ALA A 148 4.67 -6.32 -25.92
CA ALA A 148 4.24 -6.16 -27.31
C ALA A 148 2.85 -6.76 -27.57
N ALA A 149 2.56 -7.94 -27.00
CA ALA A 149 1.25 -8.58 -27.10
C ALA A 149 0.14 -7.75 -26.43
N ILE A 150 0.42 -7.19 -25.24
CA ILE A 150 -0.52 -6.30 -24.53
C ILE A 150 -0.76 -5.01 -25.33
N ILE A 151 0.30 -4.37 -25.85
CA ILE A 151 0.15 -3.21 -26.74
C ILE A 151 -0.76 -3.59 -27.90
N GLN A 152 -0.44 -4.68 -28.61
CA GLN A 152 -1.22 -5.10 -29.77
C GLN A 152 -2.70 -5.29 -29.43
N LYS A 153 -3.00 -5.95 -28.30
CA LYS A 153 -4.36 -6.22 -27.81
C LYS A 153 -5.23 -4.95 -27.68
N TYR A 154 -4.66 -3.84 -27.18
CA TYR A 154 -5.43 -2.61 -26.94
C TYR A 154 -5.26 -1.52 -28.00
N THR A 155 -4.18 -1.57 -28.80
CA THR A 155 -3.93 -0.55 -29.84
C THR A 155 -4.76 -0.80 -31.10
N SER A 156 -5.13 -2.06 -31.40
CA SER A 156 -6.12 -2.37 -32.44
C SER A 156 -7.52 -1.82 -32.11
N ASN A 157 -7.79 -1.50 -30.84
CA ASN A 157 -9.09 -1.05 -30.32
C ASN A 157 -9.07 0.40 -29.81
N SER A 158 -8.24 1.28 -30.41
CA SER A 158 -8.26 2.75 -30.22
C SER A 158 -7.42 3.36 -29.08
N ILE A 159 -6.70 2.59 -28.24
CA ILE A 159 -5.79 3.16 -27.22
C ILE A 159 -4.38 3.29 -27.79
N THR A 160 -3.89 4.52 -27.97
CA THR A 160 -2.53 4.80 -28.49
C THR A 160 -1.49 5.07 -27.41
N VAL A 161 -1.90 5.40 -26.16
CA VAL A 161 -0.98 5.70 -25.05
C VAL A 161 -1.52 5.18 -23.72
N PHE A 162 -0.77 4.29 -23.06
CA PHE A 162 -1.09 3.76 -21.73
C PHE A 162 -0.67 4.75 -20.63
N ARG A 163 -1.61 5.57 -20.15
CA ARG A 163 -1.40 6.51 -19.03
C ARG A 163 -1.54 5.82 -17.67
N LYS A 164 -1.03 6.43 -16.60
CA LYS A 164 -1.30 5.96 -15.22
C LYS A 164 -2.83 5.85 -15.05
N TYR A 165 -3.31 4.71 -14.54
CA TYR A 165 -4.73 4.38 -14.35
C TYR A 165 -5.57 4.12 -15.63
N TRP A 166 -4.94 3.88 -16.79
CA TRP A 166 -5.67 3.49 -18.01
C TRP A 166 -6.58 2.26 -17.82
N TRP A 167 -6.21 1.37 -16.89
CA TRP A 167 -6.91 0.12 -16.62
C TRP A 167 -8.34 0.32 -16.10
N ILE A 168 -8.67 1.51 -15.62
CA ILE A 168 -10.04 1.88 -15.24
C ILE A 168 -11.00 1.74 -16.44
N GLY A 169 -10.51 1.86 -17.67
CA GLY A 169 -11.35 1.76 -18.87
C GLY A 169 -12.41 2.85 -18.89
N ASP A 170 -13.65 2.50 -19.25
CA ASP A 170 -14.75 3.45 -19.36
C ASP A 170 -15.56 3.62 -18.08
N ILE A 171 -15.12 3.01 -16.97
CA ILE A 171 -15.78 3.16 -15.65
C ILE A 171 -15.74 4.63 -15.20
N LEU A 172 -14.66 5.34 -15.51
CA LEU A 172 -14.51 6.77 -15.24
C LEU A 172 -14.22 7.54 -16.53
N GLU A 173 -14.72 8.77 -16.62
CA GLU A 173 -14.34 9.70 -17.67
C GLU A 173 -12.84 9.96 -17.65
N GLU A 174 -12.25 10.24 -18.82
CA GLU A 174 -10.80 10.43 -18.98
C GLU A 174 -10.19 11.45 -18.00
N LYS A 175 -10.91 12.54 -17.72
CA LYS A 175 -10.48 13.59 -16.75
C LYS A 175 -10.37 13.06 -15.31
N ASP A 176 -11.11 12.01 -14.98
CA ASP A 176 -11.21 11.41 -13.65
C ASP A 176 -10.37 10.13 -13.53
N LYS A 177 -9.65 9.69 -14.57
CA LYS A 177 -8.71 8.55 -14.52
C LYS A 177 -7.43 8.89 -13.77
N ASN A 178 -7.59 9.13 -12.48
CA ASN A 178 -6.51 9.45 -11.54
C ASN A 178 -6.87 8.91 -10.15
N PHE A 179 -5.92 8.96 -9.22
CA PHE A 179 -6.14 8.46 -7.86
C PHE A 179 -7.38 9.08 -7.18
N TYR A 180 -7.62 10.37 -7.37
CA TYR A 180 -8.77 11.04 -6.75
C TYR A 180 -10.10 10.59 -7.34
N GLY A 181 -10.16 10.31 -8.65
CA GLY A 181 -11.35 9.73 -9.27
C GLY A 181 -11.64 8.31 -8.76
N ILE A 182 -10.60 7.49 -8.57
CA ILE A 182 -10.72 6.19 -7.89
C ILE A 182 -11.27 6.41 -6.49
N LEU A 183 -10.60 7.24 -5.68
CA LEU A 183 -10.94 7.48 -4.28
C LEU A 183 -12.38 7.96 -4.09
N LYS A 184 -12.85 8.88 -4.94
CA LYS A 184 -14.24 9.38 -4.94
C LYS A 184 -15.29 8.28 -5.13
N ASN A 185 -14.89 7.17 -5.75
CA ASN A 185 -15.75 6.03 -6.01
C ASN A 185 -15.59 4.90 -4.98
N THR A 186 -14.98 5.17 -3.82
CA THR A 186 -14.79 4.19 -2.74
C THR A 186 -15.44 4.63 -1.43
N VAL A 187 -15.43 3.73 -0.44
CA VAL A 187 -15.84 4.03 0.94
C VAL A 187 -15.02 5.15 1.59
N TRP A 188 -13.83 5.45 1.06
CA TRP A 188 -12.90 6.43 1.62
C TRP A 188 -13.24 7.89 1.29
N ASP A 189 -14.08 8.16 0.29
CA ASP A 189 -14.34 9.52 -0.22
C ASP A 189 -14.81 10.51 0.85
N LYS A 190 -15.64 10.03 1.78
CA LYS A 190 -16.25 10.85 2.83
C LYS A 190 -15.58 10.67 4.19
N THR A 191 -14.40 10.05 4.20
CA THR A 191 -13.67 9.78 5.44
C THR A 191 -12.60 10.83 5.70
N ILE A 192 -12.22 10.95 6.96
CA ILE A 192 -11.14 11.85 7.38
C ILE A 192 -9.79 11.50 6.72
N PHE A 193 -9.60 10.24 6.33
CA PHE A 193 -8.37 9.77 5.67
C PHE A 193 -8.11 10.45 4.33
N LYS A 194 -9.15 10.80 3.57
CA LYS A 194 -8.98 11.59 2.34
C LYS A 194 -8.33 12.93 2.63
N HIS A 195 -8.79 13.61 3.68
CA HIS A 195 -8.25 14.92 4.08
C HIS A 195 -6.80 14.79 4.56
N ILE A 196 -6.53 13.81 5.43
CA ILE A 196 -5.17 13.60 5.94
C ILE A 196 -4.21 13.17 4.82
N TYR A 197 -4.64 12.30 3.89
CA TYR A 197 -3.84 11.88 2.75
C TYR A 197 -3.43 13.08 1.89
N ASN A 198 -4.37 14.00 1.62
CA ASN A 198 -4.06 15.24 0.91
C ASN A 198 -3.02 16.11 1.63
N MET A 199 -3.16 16.28 2.95
CA MET A 199 -2.19 17.05 3.74
C MET A 199 -0.81 16.39 3.75
N SER A 200 -0.75 15.07 3.92
CA SER A 200 0.51 14.32 3.97
C SER A 200 1.32 14.40 2.68
N LYS A 201 0.66 14.64 1.53
CA LYS A 201 1.32 14.82 0.23
C LYS A 201 2.11 16.13 0.13
N HIS A 202 1.69 17.13 0.89
CA HIS A 202 2.32 18.46 0.91
C HIS A 202 3.31 18.63 2.08
N ASN A 203 3.24 17.77 3.08
CA ASN A 203 3.96 17.90 4.36
C ASN A 203 5.03 16.82 4.57
N GLY A 204 5.85 16.55 3.55
CA GLY A 204 7.12 15.86 3.80
C GLY A 204 7.98 16.76 4.70
N HIS A 205 8.02 16.46 6.01
CA HIS A 205 8.71 17.22 7.07
C HIS A 205 8.08 18.54 7.55
N SER A 206 6.75 18.67 7.53
CA SER A 206 6.08 19.67 8.38
C SER A 206 5.15 18.97 9.36
N THR A 207 5.71 18.67 10.53
CA THR A 207 4.94 18.66 11.77
C THR A 207 4.04 19.89 11.76
N ILE A 208 2.75 19.65 11.87
CA ILE A 208 1.75 20.69 12.05
C ILE A 208 2.14 21.49 13.30
N ASP A 209 2.45 22.77 13.06
CA ASP A 209 2.53 23.90 13.98
C ASP A 209 3.03 23.67 15.42
N ASN A 210 4.30 24.03 15.62
CA ASN A 210 4.63 25.09 16.58
C ASN A 210 5.67 26.02 15.94
N LEU A 211 5.21 26.86 14.99
CA LEU A 211 5.92 28.06 14.56
C LEU A 211 5.94 29.08 15.71
N ASN A 212 6.72 28.80 16.76
CA ASN A 212 6.99 29.76 17.84
C ASN A 212 8.33 29.49 18.57
N SER A 213 9.32 28.98 17.86
CA SER A 213 10.70 28.99 18.34
C SER A 213 11.65 29.13 17.16
N ASN A 214 12.70 29.92 17.35
CA ASN A 214 13.78 30.22 16.39
C ASN A 214 14.62 28.99 15.97
N ASP A 215 14.09 27.78 16.02
CA ASP A 215 14.78 26.55 15.70
C ASP A 215 14.11 25.88 14.49
N VAL A 216 14.56 26.28 13.29
CA VAL A 216 14.34 25.49 12.09
C VAL A 216 15.31 24.30 12.16
N ALA A 217 14.88 23.22 12.80
CA ALA A 217 15.55 21.95 12.70
C ALA A 217 14.54 20.89 12.27
N ILE A 218 14.58 20.53 10.97
CA ILE A 218 14.02 19.26 10.50
C ILE A 218 14.74 18.16 11.27
N SER A 219 14.07 17.58 12.27
CA SER A 219 14.61 16.50 13.10
C SER A 219 14.01 15.18 12.63
N ALA A 220 14.82 14.36 11.95
CA ALA A 220 14.47 12.99 11.57
C ALA A 220 14.93 11.94 12.61
N ASN A 221 15.21 12.39 13.84
CA ASN A 221 15.64 11.51 14.92
C ASN A 221 14.46 10.67 15.45
N PRO A 222 14.75 9.49 16.05
CA PRO A 222 13.76 8.70 16.76
C PRO A 222 12.94 9.54 17.75
N SER A 223 11.62 9.40 17.71
CA SER A 223 10.67 10.11 18.59
C SER A 223 9.62 9.15 19.17
N THR A 224 8.82 9.63 20.12
CA THR A 224 7.59 8.94 20.59
C THR A 224 6.31 9.63 20.10
N GLU A 225 6.46 10.74 19.36
CA GLU A 225 5.38 11.60 18.84
C GLU A 225 5.24 11.51 17.32
N GLY A 226 4.02 11.76 16.81
CA GLY A 226 3.71 11.74 15.37
C GLY A 226 3.32 10.36 14.80
N PHE A 227 3.10 9.38 15.67
CA PHE A 227 2.86 7.98 15.32
C PHE A 227 1.41 7.68 14.99
N GLN A 228 0.52 8.51 15.55
CA GLN A 228 -0.92 8.32 15.53
C GLN A 228 -1.43 8.23 14.08
N LEU A 229 -0.97 9.13 13.20
CA LEU A 229 -1.42 9.17 11.81
C LEU A 229 -0.98 7.93 11.02
N PRO A 230 0.33 7.55 10.95
CA PRO A 230 0.76 6.31 10.32
C PRO A 230 0.01 5.08 10.84
N LEU A 231 -0.18 4.96 12.16
CA LEU A 231 -0.90 3.84 12.77
C LEU A 231 -2.37 3.80 12.34
N CYS A 232 -3.06 4.94 12.39
CA CYS A 232 -4.46 5.01 11.98
C CYS A 232 -4.65 4.64 10.51
N PHE A 233 -3.77 5.13 9.62
CA PHE A 233 -3.79 4.74 8.20
C PHE A 233 -3.55 3.26 8.03
N THR A 234 -2.54 2.72 8.71
CA THR A 234 -2.15 1.32 8.61
C THR A 234 -3.30 0.41 9.04
N ILE A 235 -3.82 0.62 10.25
CA ILE A 235 -4.84 -0.26 10.80
C ILE A 235 -6.14 -0.15 10.00
N SER A 236 -6.57 1.07 9.64
CA SER A 236 -7.83 1.24 8.90
C SER A 236 -7.74 0.68 7.48
N SER A 237 -6.62 0.88 6.80
CA SER A 237 -6.38 0.34 5.46
C SER A 237 -6.30 -1.18 5.48
N PHE A 238 -5.58 -1.74 6.47
CA PHE A 238 -5.46 -3.17 6.71
C PHE A 238 -6.82 -3.80 7.01
N GLN A 239 -7.61 -3.21 7.93
CA GLN A 239 -8.96 -3.67 8.27
C GLN A 239 -9.87 -3.69 7.03
N ASN A 240 -9.83 -2.65 6.21
CA ASN A 240 -10.65 -2.59 5.00
C ASN A 240 -10.25 -3.67 3.98
N ILE A 241 -8.95 -3.89 3.77
CA ILE A 241 -8.46 -4.97 2.90
C ILE A 241 -8.90 -6.33 3.45
N CYS A 242 -8.72 -6.58 4.76
CA CYS A 242 -9.17 -7.81 5.40
C CYS A 242 -10.68 -8.02 5.23
N LYS A 243 -11.50 -6.98 5.40
CA LYS A 243 -12.96 -7.07 5.20
C LYS A 243 -13.31 -7.51 3.78
N ILE A 244 -12.69 -6.91 2.78
CA ILE A 244 -12.94 -7.28 1.37
C ILE A 244 -12.52 -8.73 1.13
N VAL A 245 -11.30 -9.11 1.54
CA VAL A 245 -10.75 -10.44 1.29
C VAL A 245 -11.55 -11.52 2.04
N PHE A 246 -11.77 -11.33 3.33
CA PHE A 246 -12.36 -12.36 4.20
C PHE A 246 -13.86 -12.53 3.95
N ILE A 247 -14.57 -11.48 3.51
CA ILE A 247 -15.97 -11.62 3.06
C ILE A 247 -16.05 -12.49 1.80
N ASN A 248 -15.14 -12.32 0.84
CA ASN A 248 -15.16 -13.12 -0.40
C ASN A 248 -14.72 -14.59 -0.15
N ASP A 249 -13.90 -14.85 0.86
CA ASP A 249 -13.42 -16.20 1.25
C ASP A 249 -14.22 -16.85 2.39
N GLU A 250 -15.33 -16.23 2.83
CA GLU A 250 -16.15 -16.69 3.97
C GLU A 250 -15.36 -16.90 5.29
N ILE A 251 -14.24 -16.18 5.45
CA ILE A 251 -13.40 -16.25 6.64
C ILE A 251 -13.99 -15.33 7.72
N ASN A 252 -14.18 -15.86 8.94
CA ASN A 252 -14.59 -15.02 10.05
C ASN A 252 -13.46 -14.02 10.42
N PHE A 253 -13.76 -12.73 10.35
CA PHE A 253 -12.86 -11.62 10.72
C PHE A 253 -13.35 -10.83 11.94
N SER A 254 -14.53 -11.13 12.46
CA SER A 254 -15.24 -10.24 13.39
C SER A 254 -14.50 -10.01 14.71
N ASP A 255 -13.82 -11.02 15.23
CA ASP A 255 -13.04 -10.93 16.47
C ASP A 255 -11.76 -10.09 16.29
N ILE A 256 -11.03 -10.28 15.18
CA ILE A 256 -9.86 -9.47 14.83
C ILE A 256 -10.29 -8.02 14.59
N ASP A 257 -11.37 -7.78 13.82
CA ASP A 257 -11.89 -6.42 13.57
C ASP A 257 -12.28 -5.72 14.88
N ASN A 258 -12.96 -6.44 15.79
CA ASN A 258 -13.35 -5.89 17.08
C ASN A 258 -12.15 -5.50 17.95
N ARG A 259 -11.08 -6.30 17.95
CA ARG A 259 -9.84 -6.00 18.70
C ARG A 259 -9.08 -4.83 18.07
N LEU A 260 -8.93 -4.80 16.75
CA LEU A 260 -8.34 -3.66 16.03
C LEU A 260 -9.11 -2.36 16.32
N ASN A 261 -10.44 -2.39 16.29
CA ASN A 261 -11.29 -1.24 16.63
C ASN A 261 -11.14 -0.75 18.08
N LYS A 262 -10.88 -1.65 19.03
CA LYS A 262 -10.61 -1.27 20.43
C LYS A 262 -9.29 -0.51 20.56
N ILE A 263 -8.28 -0.88 19.78
CA ILE A 263 -6.97 -0.21 19.76
C ILE A 263 -7.04 1.14 19.03
N THR A 264 -7.75 1.21 17.90
CA THR A 264 -7.74 2.42 17.06
C THR A 264 -8.61 3.57 17.56
N LYS A 265 -9.78 3.29 18.15
CA LYS A 265 -10.70 4.34 18.62
C LYS A 265 -10.05 5.34 19.60
N PRO A 266 -9.29 4.90 20.61
CA PRO A 266 -8.53 5.82 21.47
C PRO A 266 -7.49 6.63 20.69
N MET A 267 -6.78 6.02 19.73
CA MET A 267 -5.77 6.72 18.92
C MET A 267 -6.38 7.86 18.10
N PHE A 268 -7.55 7.65 17.48
CA PHE A 268 -8.26 8.74 16.80
C PHE A 268 -8.61 9.87 17.76
N SER A 269 -9.03 9.54 18.97
CA SER A 269 -9.39 10.55 19.98
C SER A 269 -8.18 11.38 20.42
N GLU A 270 -6.96 10.86 20.29
CA GLU A 270 -5.72 11.57 20.61
C GLU A 270 -5.25 12.52 19.50
N ILE A 271 -5.48 12.17 18.23
CA ILE A 271 -5.14 13.03 17.07
C ILE A 271 -5.86 14.38 17.11
N TRP A 272 -7.05 14.43 17.74
CA TRP A 272 -7.94 15.59 17.73
C TRP A 272 -8.00 16.34 19.07
N LYS A 273 -7.07 16.08 19.98
CA LYS A 273 -6.86 16.91 21.17
C LYS A 273 -5.89 18.04 20.87
#